data_AF-A0A1G9JG90-F1
#
_entry.id   AF-A0A1G9JG90-F1
#
_cell.length_a   1.000
_cell.length_b   1.000
_cell.length_c   1.000
_cell.angle_alpha   90.00
_cell.angle_beta   90.00
_cell.angle_gamma   90.00
#
_symmetry.space_group_name_H-M   'P 1'
#
loop_
_entity.id
_entity.type
_entity.pdbx_description
1 polymer ?
#
loop_
_entity_poly.entity_id
_entity_poly.type
_entity_poly.pdbx_seq_one_letter_code
_entity_poly.pdbx_strand_id
1 'polypeptide(L)'
;MAKFFITLFICAFICGPCLANIDHINIDKISTEAAQVRHFNFIKDHKRYYDRWTQNWTHDQPKASLIAALKDAYTSFSAIPEQNIELQLLLGDISHYLYNMEVSESFQLAVNNYELAIKSSPEDVRGYWFLGYHFGLANVIPKAIDQFALAQKMLLGVHAGGFWNDYAYISTIAGMPSTTVFAMKKAKLAFGKPGAFENEFGPQTLA
;
A
#
# COMPACT_ATOMS: atom_id res chain seq x y z
N MET A 1 -37.94 1.10 40.96
CA MET A 1 -36.87 0.24 40.42
C MET A 1 -36.74 0.50 38.92
N ALA A 2 -35.79 1.35 38.52
CA ALA A 2 -35.57 1.72 37.12
C ALA A 2 -34.71 0.65 36.43
N LYS A 3 -35.17 0.15 35.28
CA LYS A 3 -34.43 -0.80 34.44
C LYS A 3 -33.41 -0.02 33.59
N PHE A 4 -32.13 -0.25 33.82
CA PHE A 4 -31.06 0.20 32.92
C PHE A 4 -31.01 -0.73 31.71
N PHE A 5 -31.37 -0.22 30.53
CA PHE A 5 -31.04 -0.85 29.26
C PHE A 5 -29.66 -0.35 28.83
N ILE A 6 -28.66 -1.24 28.86
CA ILE A 6 -27.35 -0.98 28.26
C ILE A 6 -27.49 -1.30 26.77
N THR A 7 -27.59 -0.27 25.94
CA THR A 7 -27.49 -0.40 24.49
C THR A 7 -26.03 -0.56 24.11
N LEU A 8 -25.64 -1.76 23.69
CA LEU A 8 -24.32 -2.04 23.15
C LEU A 8 -24.16 -1.34 21.79
N PHE A 9 -23.37 -0.28 21.75
CA PHE A 9 -23.02 0.41 20.51
C PHE A 9 -21.97 -0.42 19.77
N ILE A 10 -22.39 -1.12 18.70
CA ILE A 10 -21.47 -1.74 17.77
C ILE A 10 -20.88 -0.62 16.92
N CYS A 11 -19.66 -0.17 17.26
CA CYS A 11 -18.85 0.65 16.36
C CYS A 11 -18.47 -0.21 15.15
N ALA A 12 -19.27 -0.14 14.09
CA ALA A 12 -18.82 -0.54 12.78
C ALA A 12 -17.69 0.42 12.39
N PHE A 13 -16.44 -0.04 12.46
CA PHE A 13 -15.31 0.65 11.86
C PHE A 13 -15.57 0.71 10.36
N ILE A 14 -16.08 1.84 9.89
CA ILE A 14 -16.08 2.16 8.46
C ILE A 14 -14.62 2.44 8.13
N CYS A 15 -13.89 1.38 7.78
CA CYS A 15 -12.55 1.50 7.23
C CYS A 15 -12.69 2.26 5.90
N GLY A 16 -12.34 3.55 5.91
CA GLY A 16 -12.27 4.33 4.68
C GLY A 16 -11.33 3.63 3.69
N PRO A 17 -11.55 3.75 2.37
CA PRO A 17 -10.66 3.14 1.41
C PRO A 17 -9.25 3.70 1.60
N CYS A 18 -8.37 2.90 2.19
CA CYS A 18 -6.93 3.12 2.11
C CYS A 18 -6.58 2.93 0.63
N LEU A 19 -5.93 3.93 0.05
CA LEU A 19 -5.39 3.79 -1.30
C LEU A 19 -4.19 2.88 -1.18
N ALA A 20 -4.18 1.84 -2.00
CA ALA A 20 -3.08 0.91 -2.06
C ALA A 20 -2.35 1.13 -3.38
N ASN A 21 -1.06 0.89 -3.37
CA ASN A 21 -0.17 0.97 -4.52
C ASN A 21 -0.76 0.32 -5.80
N ILE A 22 -1.45 -0.82 -5.66
CA ILE A 22 -2.10 -1.56 -6.76
C ILE A 22 -3.10 -0.73 -7.57
N ASP A 23 -3.71 0.31 -6.98
CA ASP A 23 -4.63 1.21 -7.68
C ASP A 23 -3.92 2.11 -8.71
N HIS A 24 -2.60 2.20 -8.63
CA HIS A 24 -1.74 2.99 -9.52
C HIS A 24 -0.99 2.11 -10.53
N ILE A 25 -1.37 0.84 -10.66
CA ILE A 25 -0.82 -0.10 -11.64
C ILE A 25 -1.80 -0.26 -12.82
N ASN A 26 -1.27 -0.22 -14.04
CA ASN A 26 -2.05 -0.39 -15.26
C ASN A 26 -1.94 -1.83 -15.79
N ILE A 27 -2.96 -2.65 -15.52
CA ILE A 27 -3.03 -4.05 -15.96
C ILE A 27 -2.99 -4.22 -17.49
N ASP A 28 -3.54 -3.28 -18.26
CA ASP A 28 -3.59 -3.37 -19.73
C ASP A 28 -2.19 -3.30 -20.36
N LYS A 29 -1.21 -2.73 -19.62
CA LYS A 29 0.20 -2.72 -20.00
C LYS A 29 0.96 -3.98 -19.59
N ILE A 30 0.35 -4.85 -18.78
CA ILE A 30 0.97 -6.09 -18.30
C ILE A 30 0.43 -7.27 -19.10
N SER A 31 -0.89 -7.39 -19.18
CA SER A 31 -1.54 -8.52 -19.84
C SER A 31 -3.02 -8.25 -20.10
N THR A 32 -3.52 -8.74 -21.23
CA THR A 32 -4.94 -8.82 -21.56
C THR A 32 -5.52 -10.23 -21.35
N GLU A 33 -4.68 -11.18 -20.92
CA GLU A 33 -5.07 -12.57 -20.72
C GLU A 33 -6.04 -12.70 -19.53
N ALA A 34 -7.14 -13.42 -19.75
CA ALA A 34 -8.25 -13.47 -18.81
C ALA A 34 -7.85 -14.03 -17.43
N ALA A 35 -6.86 -14.92 -17.36
CA ALA A 35 -6.37 -15.47 -16.10
C ALA A 35 -5.64 -14.40 -15.25
N GLN A 36 -4.71 -13.66 -15.86
CA GLN A 36 -3.97 -12.58 -15.23
C GLN A 36 -4.89 -11.43 -14.80
N VAL A 37 -5.87 -11.06 -15.64
CA VAL A 37 -6.87 -10.05 -15.26
C VAL A 37 -7.69 -10.50 -14.04
N ARG A 38 -8.04 -11.78 -13.94
CA ARG A 38 -8.70 -12.31 -12.73
C ARG A 38 -7.82 -12.24 -11.49
N HIS A 39 -6.53 -12.58 -11.60
CA HIS A 39 -5.59 -12.42 -10.49
C HIS A 39 -5.47 -10.96 -10.04
N PHE A 40 -5.31 -10.03 -10.99
CA PHE A 40 -5.21 -8.61 -10.69
C PHE A 40 -6.46 -8.09 -9.96
N ASN A 41 -7.65 -8.43 -10.45
CA ASN A 41 -8.91 -8.04 -9.81
C ASN A 41 -9.06 -8.66 -8.42
N PHE A 42 -8.71 -9.94 -8.25
CA PHE A 42 -8.69 -10.57 -6.94
C PHE A 42 -7.81 -9.78 -5.96
N ILE A 43 -6.59 -9.41 -6.37
CA ILE A 43 -5.65 -8.65 -5.53
C ILE A 43 -6.26 -7.29 -5.14
N LYS A 44 -6.89 -6.60 -6.09
CA LYS A 44 -7.49 -5.29 -5.85
C LYS A 44 -8.69 -5.35 -4.90
N ASP A 45 -9.56 -6.34 -5.10
CA ASP A 45 -10.81 -6.49 -4.34
C ASP A 45 -10.56 -6.96 -2.89
N HIS A 46 -9.45 -7.65 -2.64
CA HIS A 46 -9.10 -8.23 -1.33
C HIS A 46 -8.02 -7.44 -0.57
N LYS A 47 -7.55 -6.31 -1.10
CA LYS A 47 -6.43 -5.56 -0.51
C LYS A 47 -6.57 -5.19 0.96
N ARG A 48 -7.80 -4.95 1.44
CA ARG A 48 -8.09 -4.62 2.85
C ARG A 48 -7.61 -5.66 3.87
N TYR A 49 -7.30 -6.87 3.42
CA TYR A 49 -6.86 -7.97 4.29
C TYR A 49 -5.33 -8.03 4.45
N TYR A 50 -4.56 -7.37 3.58
CA TYR A 50 -3.10 -7.53 3.51
C TYR A 50 -2.35 -6.26 3.09
N ASP A 51 -3.04 -5.14 2.89
CA ASP A 51 -2.40 -3.84 2.68
C ASP A 51 -1.59 -3.39 3.91
N ARG A 52 -1.89 -3.95 5.09
CA ARG A 52 -1.13 -3.76 6.34
C ARG A 52 -1.01 -5.07 7.10
N TRP A 53 0.06 -5.21 7.89
CA TRP A 53 0.19 -6.32 8.84
C TRP A 53 -0.85 -6.20 9.96
N THR A 54 -1.40 -7.33 10.38
CA THR A 54 -2.31 -7.43 11.52
C THR A 54 -1.80 -8.48 12.50
N GLN A 55 -1.74 -8.14 13.78
CA GLN A 55 -1.27 -9.07 14.82
C GLN A 55 -2.22 -10.25 15.03
N ASN A 56 -3.53 -9.97 15.05
CA ASN A 56 -4.57 -10.96 15.29
C ASN A 56 -5.45 -11.08 14.06
N TRP A 57 -5.43 -12.25 13.42
CA TRP A 57 -6.27 -12.52 12.27
C TRP A 57 -7.73 -12.71 12.70
N THR A 58 -8.56 -11.68 12.49
CA THR A 58 -9.98 -11.66 12.90
C THR A 58 -10.93 -11.54 11.71
N HIS A 59 -10.41 -11.66 10.50
CA HIS A 59 -11.19 -11.56 9.27
C HIS A 59 -12.00 -12.83 9.00
N ASP A 60 -13.08 -12.66 8.25
CA ASP A 60 -13.96 -13.72 7.75
C ASP A 60 -13.26 -14.63 6.71
N GLN A 61 -12.26 -14.10 6.01
CA GLN A 61 -11.46 -14.84 5.04
C GLN A 61 -10.28 -15.55 5.72
N PRO A 62 -10.04 -16.84 5.47
CA PRO A 62 -8.86 -17.53 5.98
C PRO A 62 -7.55 -16.95 5.44
N LYS A 63 -6.61 -16.60 6.32
CA LYS A 63 -5.28 -16.08 5.97
C LYS A 63 -4.56 -16.94 4.93
N ALA A 64 -4.58 -18.26 5.12
CA ALA A 64 -3.92 -19.23 4.25
C ALA A 64 -4.46 -19.21 2.81
N SER A 65 -5.78 -19.00 2.63
CA SER A 65 -6.40 -18.92 1.31
C SER A 65 -5.96 -17.67 0.54
N LEU A 66 -5.87 -16.53 1.22
CA LEU A 66 -5.37 -15.28 0.63
C LEU A 66 -3.88 -15.40 0.25
N ILE A 67 -3.06 -16.00 1.13
CA ILE A 67 -1.64 -16.27 0.83
C ILE A 67 -1.50 -17.16 -0.40
N ALA A 68 -2.28 -18.25 -0.48
CA ALA A 68 -2.23 -19.16 -1.62
C ALA A 68 -2.59 -18.44 -2.93
N ALA A 69 -3.64 -17.61 -2.93
CA ALA A 69 -4.06 -16.84 -4.09
C ALA A 69 -3.03 -15.78 -4.51
N LEU A 70 -2.38 -15.11 -3.55
CA LEU A 70 -1.29 -14.16 -3.83
C LEU A 70 -0.06 -14.86 -4.41
N LYS A 71 0.32 -16.04 -3.90
CA LYS A 71 1.43 -16.84 -4.44
C LYS A 71 1.13 -17.31 -5.87
N ASP A 72 -0.09 -17.79 -6.12
CA ASP A 72 -0.52 -18.21 -7.45
C ASP A 72 -0.50 -17.03 -8.45
N ALA A 73 -1.00 -15.87 -8.04
CA ALA A 73 -0.91 -14.65 -8.84
C ALA A 73 0.55 -14.26 -9.13
N TYR A 74 1.43 -14.30 -8.12
CA TYR A 74 2.86 -14.03 -8.30
C TYR A 74 3.47 -14.98 -9.34
N THR A 75 3.21 -16.29 -9.21
CA THR A 75 3.69 -17.29 -10.17
C THR A 75 3.17 -17.00 -11.58
N SER A 76 1.88 -16.69 -11.74
CA SER A 76 1.29 -16.35 -13.04
C SER A 76 1.94 -15.11 -13.68
N PHE A 77 2.10 -14.02 -12.93
CA PHE A 77 2.70 -12.79 -13.45
C PHE A 77 4.21 -12.92 -13.71
N SER A 78 4.94 -13.61 -12.82
CA SER A 78 6.40 -13.79 -12.97
C SER A 78 6.79 -14.65 -14.17
N ALA A 79 5.86 -15.45 -14.70
CA ALA A 79 6.06 -16.24 -15.91
C ALA A 79 5.94 -15.42 -17.21
N ILE A 80 5.48 -14.17 -17.16
CA ILE A 80 5.39 -13.29 -18.33
C ILE A 80 6.83 -12.93 -18.78
N PRO A 81 7.22 -13.23 -20.03
CA PRO A 81 8.59 -13.01 -20.48
C PRO A 81 8.90 -11.53 -20.72
N GLU A 82 7.93 -10.75 -21.20
CA GLU A 82 8.11 -9.33 -21.47
C GLU A 82 8.04 -8.54 -20.16
N GLN A 83 9.18 -7.95 -19.79
CA GLN A 83 9.32 -7.17 -18.57
C GLN A 83 9.07 -5.70 -18.85
N ASN A 84 8.23 -5.07 -18.03
CA ASN A 84 8.02 -3.62 -18.03
C ASN A 84 7.79 -3.11 -16.61
N ILE A 85 7.77 -1.79 -16.45
CA ILE A 85 7.62 -1.17 -15.14
C ILE A 85 6.33 -1.58 -14.42
N GLU A 86 5.19 -1.69 -15.11
CA GLU A 86 3.92 -2.04 -14.47
C GLU A 86 3.96 -3.47 -13.90
N LEU A 87 4.57 -4.40 -14.64
CA LEU A 87 4.77 -5.78 -14.18
C LEU A 87 5.70 -5.82 -12.95
N GLN A 88 6.79 -5.05 -12.96
CA GLN A 88 7.73 -4.99 -11.85
C GLN A 88 7.10 -4.37 -10.59
N LEU A 89 6.33 -3.28 -10.74
CA LEU A 89 5.56 -2.70 -9.65
C LEU A 89 4.53 -3.71 -9.09
N LEU A 90 3.85 -4.47 -9.96
CA LEU A 90 2.86 -5.46 -9.54
C LEU A 90 3.49 -6.62 -8.77
N LEU A 91 4.60 -7.18 -9.25
CA LEU A 91 5.33 -8.23 -8.56
C LEU A 91 5.86 -7.72 -7.20
N GLY A 92 6.29 -6.46 -7.14
CA GLY A 92 6.64 -5.77 -5.90
C GLY A 92 5.47 -5.70 -4.92
N ASP A 93 4.29 -5.27 -5.36
CA ASP A 93 3.08 -5.15 -4.53
C ASP A 93 2.59 -6.51 -4.04
N ILE A 94 2.54 -7.53 -4.89
CA ILE A 94 2.16 -8.90 -4.48
C ILE A 94 3.12 -9.42 -3.40
N SER A 95 4.43 -9.19 -3.58
CA SER A 95 5.44 -9.58 -2.60
C SER A 95 5.32 -8.79 -1.29
N HIS A 96 5.02 -7.49 -1.38
CA HIS A 96 4.74 -6.64 -0.23
C HIS A 96 3.53 -7.14 0.56
N TYR A 97 2.43 -7.49 -0.11
CA TYR A 97 1.24 -8.06 0.52
C TYR A 97 1.52 -9.41 1.17
N LEU A 98 2.30 -10.28 0.51
CA LEU A 98 2.76 -11.54 1.09
C LEU A 98 3.60 -11.29 2.36
N TYR A 99 4.47 -10.29 2.37
CA TYR A 99 5.25 -9.91 3.54
C TYR A 99 4.36 -9.46 4.71
N ASN A 100 3.36 -8.59 4.46
CA ASN A 100 2.38 -8.20 5.48
C ASN A 100 1.57 -9.40 6.01
N MET A 101 1.49 -10.48 5.23
CA MET A 101 0.86 -11.74 5.59
C MET A 101 1.84 -12.75 6.22
N GLU A 102 3.00 -12.29 6.70
CA GLU A 102 4.01 -13.06 7.43
C GLU A 102 4.76 -14.09 6.58
N VAL A 103 4.75 -13.93 5.26
CA VAL A 103 5.59 -14.72 4.34
C VAL A 103 6.94 -14.02 4.20
N SER A 104 7.83 -14.27 5.16
CA SER A 104 9.06 -13.49 5.39
C SER A 104 10.02 -13.44 4.20
N GLU A 105 10.08 -14.50 3.39
CA GLU A 105 10.89 -14.57 2.17
C GLU A 105 10.48 -13.51 1.12
N SER A 106 9.26 -12.99 1.22
CA SER A 106 8.71 -12.02 0.26
C SER A 106 9.24 -10.60 0.45
N PHE A 107 9.90 -10.30 1.59
CA PHE A 107 10.53 -9.00 1.81
C PHE A 107 11.55 -8.68 0.70
N GLN A 108 12.51 -9.57 0.48
CA GLN A 108 13.54 -9.32 -0.53
C GLN A 108 12.98 -9.38 -1.95
N LEU A 109 11.92 -10.16 -2.19
CA LEU A 109 11.22 -10.17 -3.46
C LEU A 109 10.59 -8.81 -3.76
N ALA A 110 9.93 -8.18 -2.77
CA ALA A 110 9.36 -6.85 -2.93
C ALA A 110 10.45 -5.82 -3.27
N VAL A 111 11.54 -5.80 -2.47
CA VAL A 111 12.69 -4.91 -2.70
C VAL A 111 13.27 -5.09 -4.11
N ASN A 112 13.57 -6.32 -4.51
CA ASN A 112 14.18 -6.59 -5.82
C ASN A 112 13.30 -6.11 -6.99
N ASN A 113 11.99 -6.37 -6.94
CA ASN A 113 11.07 -5.97 -8.01
C ASN A 113 10.92 -4.43 -8.07
N TYR A 114 10.84 -3.74 -6.94
CA TYR A 114 10.81 -2.28 -6.94
C TYR A 114 12.13 -1.66 -7.42
N GLU A 115 13.28 -2.23 -7.04
CA GLU A 115 14.58 -1.79 -7.55
C GLU A 115 14.71 -2.03 -9.06
N LEU A 116 14.15 -3.13 -9.59
CA LEU A 116 14.06 -3.38 -11.03
C LEU A 116 13.15 -2.35 -11.72
N ALA A 117 12.00 -2.01 -11.14
CA ALA A 117 11.14 -0.94 -11.63
C ALA A 117 11.90 0.39 -11.74
N ILE A 118 12.56 0.82 -10.65
CA ILE A 118 13.40 2.03 -10.60
C ILE A 118 14.51 1.98 -11.65
N LYS A 119 15.21 0.85 -11.78
CA LYS A 119 16.29 0.69 -12.76
C LYS A 119 15.78 0.81 -14.20
N SER A 120 14.58 0.29 -14.48
CA SER A 120 13.99 0.26 -15.82
C SER A 120 13.40 1.61 -16.26
N SER A 121 12.92 2.42 -15.32
CA SER A 121 12.35 3.75 -15.57
C SER A 121 12.63 4.65 -14.36
N PRO A 122 13.86 5.19 -14.25
CA PRO A 122 14.29 5.97 -13.09
C PRO A 122 13.57 7.30 -12.95
N GLU A 123 12.83 7.76 -13.96
CA GLU A 123 11.96 8.93 -13.93
C GLU A 123 10.56 8.63 -13.38
N ASP A 124 10.16 7.36 -13.26
CA ASP A 124 8.87 6.98 -12.69
C ASP A 124 8.94 6.99 -11.16
N VAL A 125 8.19 7.92 -10.58
CA VAL A 125 8.14 8.14 -9.13
C VAL A 125 7.59 6.94 -8.34
N ARG A 126 6.79 6.07 -8.96
CA ARG A 126 6.08 4.98 -8.28
C ARG A 126 7.04 3.95 -7.69
N GLY A 127 8.15 3.64 -8.38
CA GLY A 127 9.15 2.70 -7.86
C GLY A 127 9.73 3.15 -6.52
N TYR A 128 10.14 4.42 -6.43
CA TYR A 128 10.66 5.02 -5.20
C TYR A 128 9.59 5.09 -4.10
N TRP A 129 8.38 5.53 -4.45
CA TRP A 129 7.28 5.61 -3.50
C TRP A 129 6.93 4.23 -2.90
N PHE A 130 6.71 3.22 -3.74
CA PHE A 130 6.29 1.89 -3.29
C PHE A 130 7.38 1.21 -2.47
N LEU A 131 8.65 1.36 -2.87
CA LEU A 131 9.79 0.88 -2.09
C LEU A 131 9.88 1.57 -0.72
N GLY A 132 9.69 2.89 -0.69
CA GLY A 132 9.66 3.67 0.55
C GLY A 132 8.54 3.20 1.49
N TYR A 133 7.34 2.97 0.95
CA TYR A 133 6.22 2.45 1.72
C TYR A 133 6.49 1.05 2.28
N HIS A 134 7.05 0.15 1.47
CA HIS A 134 7.45 -1.18 1.92
C HIS A 134 8.48 -1.15 3.04
N PHE A 135 9.54 -0.34 2.92
CA PHE A 135 10.50 -0.16 4.00
C PHE A 135 9.86 0.43 5.26
N GLY A 136 8.93 1.37 5.10
CA GLY A 136 8.22 2.00 6.21
C GLY A 136 7.40 0.98 7.02
N LEU A 137 6.59 0.15 6.35
CA LEU A 137 5.82 -0.91 6.99
C LEU A 137 6.68 -2.03 7.58
N ALA A 138 7.86 -2.29 7.00
CA ALA A 138 8.85 -3.21 7.55
C ALA A 138 9.72 -2.59 8.67
N ASN A 139 9.42 -1.36 9.11
CA ASN A 139 10.16 -0.62 10.14
C ASN A 139 11.64 -0.35 9.80
N VAL A 140 11.98 -0.28 8.51
CA VAL A 140 13.31 0.11 7.99
C VAL A 140 13.32 1.62 7.70
N ILE A 141 13.00 2.41 8.74
CA ILE A 141 12.61 3.83 8.63
C ILE A 141 13.62 4.71 7.89
N PRO A 142 14.95 4.65 8.14
CA PRO A 142 15.90 5.50 7.41
C PRO A 142 15.81 5.30 5.88
N LYS A 143 15.75 4.04 5.43
CA LYS A 143 15.60 3.74 4.00
C LYS A 143 14.25 4.21 3.46
N ALA A 144 13.18 4.07 4.25
CA ALA A 144 11.86 4.55 3.85
C ALA A 144 11.89 6.06 3.56
N ILE A 145 12.42 6.86 4.49
CA ILE A 145 12.50 8.32 4.37
C ILE A 145 13.38 8.74 3.19
N ASP A 146 14.52 8.07 2.97
CA ASP A 146 15.38 8.33 1.81
C ASP A 146 14.61 8.15 0.49
N GLN A 147 13.83 7.06 0.36
CA GLN A 147 13.04 6.79 -0.83
C GLN A 147 11.88 7.79 -1.01
N PHE A 148 11.17 8.14 0.07
CA PHE A 148 10.13 9.19 0.01
C PHE A 148 10.71 10.55 -0.37
N ALA A 149 11.91 10.90 0.10
CA ALA A 149 12.58 12.14 -0.27
C ALA A 149 13.00 12.17 -1.74
N LEU A 150 13.44 11.03 -2.30
CA LEU A 150 13.72 10.89 -3.74
C LEU A 150 12.43 11.05 -4.55
N ALA A 151 11.38 10.30 -4.19
CA ALA A 151 10.08 10.38 -4.85
C ALA A 151 9.51 11.81 -4.83
N GLN A 152 9.58 12.49 -3.68
CA GLN A 152 9.11 13.87 -3.53
C GLN A 152 9.80 14.84 -4.49
N LYS A 153 11.12 14.71 -4.71
CA LYS A 153 11.89 15.60 -5.61
C LYS A 153 11.43 15.49 -7.07
N MET A 154 10.89 14.33 -7.43
CA MET A 154 10.48 13.99 -8.79
C MET A 154 8.97 14.14 -9.00
N LEU A 155 8.21 14.40 -7.94
CA LEU A 155 6.76 14.36 -7.98
C LEU A 155 6.20 15.46 -8.89
N LEU A 156 5.74 15.05 -10.07
CA LEU A 156 5.02 15.88 -11.04
C LEU A 156 3.55 15.45 -11.07
N GLY A 157 2.61 16.32 -10.66
CA GLY A 157 1.17 16.13 -10.93
C GLY A 157 0.52 14.82 -10.43
N VAL A 158 -0.21 14.14 -11.31
CA VAL A 158 -1.46 13.34 -11.13
C VAL A 158 -1.45 12.20 -10.08
N HIS A 159 -0.28 11.75 -9.59
CA HIS A 159 -0.17 10.69 -8.56
C HIS A 159 -0.10 11.22 -7.11
N ALA A 160 -0.15 12.54 -6.94
CA ALA A 160 0.13 13.20 -5.67
C ALA A 160 -0.69 12.69 -4.48
N GLY A 161 -1.97 12.38 -4.66
CA GLY A 161 -2.86 12.03 -3.55
C GLY A 161 -2.39 10.81 -2.75
N GLY A 162 -2.23 9.66 -3.41
CA GLY A 162 -1.80 8.41 -2.76
C GLY A 162 -0.42 8.56 -2.14
N PHE A 163 0.53 9.12 -2.90
CA PHE A 163 1.88 9.39 -2.43
C PHE A 163 1.90 10.19 -1.12
N TRP A 164 1.19 11.32 -1.08
CA TRP A 164 1.16 12.18 0.10
C TRP A 164 0.44 11.55 1.28
N ASN A 165 -0.56 10.71 1.03
CA ASN A 165 -1.23 9.96 2.10
C ASN A 165 -0.25 8.99 2.78
N ASP A 166 0.49 8.23 1.99
CA ASP A 166 1.43 7.23 2.52
C ASP A 166 2.65 7.88 3.15
N TYR A 167 3.12 8.99 2.57
CA TYR A 167 4.20 9.75 3.17
C TYR A 167 3.79 10.32 4.53
N ALA A 168 2.54 10.81 4.68
CA ALA A 168 2.04 11.26 5.98
C ALA A 168 2.02 10.14 7.02
N TYR A 169 1.61 8.93 6.62
CA TYR A 169 1.61 7.77 7.49
C TYR A 169 3.02 7.38 7.92
N ILE A 170 3.95 7.24 6.96
CA ILE A 170 5.34 6.86 7.25
C ILE A 170 6.08 7.95 8.03
N SER A 171 5.85 9.23 7.76
CA SER A 171 6.46 10.32 8.53
C SER A 171 5.95 10.37 9.97
N THR A 172 4.73 9.89 10.22
CA THR A 172 4.19 9.74 11.58
C THR A 172 4.94 8.65 12.34
N ILE A 173 5.11 7.48 11.73
CA ILE A 173 5.91 6.38 12.31
C ILE A 173 7.36 6.83 12.55
N ALA A 174 7.91 7.64 11.64
CA ALA A 174 9.26 8.17 11.76
C ALA A 174 9.42 9.31 12.80
N GLY A 175 8.36 9.74 13.47
CA GLY A 175 8.41 10.84 14.44
C GLY A 175 8.70 12.21 13.81
N MET A 176 8.20 12.45 12.59
CA MET A 176 8.41 13.67 11.82
C MET A 176 7.10 14.49 11.69
N PRO A 177 6.59 15.10 12.79
CA PRO A 177 5.24 15.68 12.83
C PRO A 177 5.02 16.82 11.82
N SER A 178 6.02 17.67 11.60
CA SER A 178 5.93 18.73 10.59
C SER A 178 5.77 18.17 9.17
N THR A 179 6.49 17.09 8.85
CA THR A 179 6.38 16.39 7.57
C THR A 179 5.02 15.71 7.44
N THR A 180 4.51 15.10 8.51
CA THR A 180 3.16 14.52 8.57
C THR A 180 2.09 15.55 8.22
N VAL A 181 2.07 16.69 8.92
CA VAL A 181 1.08 17.75 8.66
C VAL A 181 1.19 18.28 7.24
N PHE A 182 2.41 18.46 6.75
CA PHE A 182 2.65 18.90 5.37
C PHE A 182 2.09 17.89 4.36
N ALA A 183 2.41 16.61 4.52
CA ALA A 183 1.96 15.55 3.64
C ALA A 183 0.42 15.37 3.69
N MET A 184 -0.20 15.41 4.88
CA MET A 184 -1.66 15.41 5.02
C MET A 184 -2.32 16.55 4.24
N LYS A 185 -1.80 17.78 4.36
CA LYS A 185 -2.33 18.93 3.61
C LYS A 185 -2.22 18.72 2.11
N LYS A 186 -1.12 18.15 1.64
CA LYS A 186 -0.91 17.84 0.22
C LYS A 186 -1.85 16.73 -0.28
N ALA A 187 -2.04 15.67 0.50
CA ALA A 187 -3.01 14.62 0.20
C ALA A 187 -4.43 15.19 0.12
N LYS A 188 -4.82 16.01 1.10
CA LYS A 188 -6.11 16.68 1.15
C LYS A 188 -6.37 17.58 -0.06
N LEU A 189 -5.36 18.35 -0.47
CA LEU A 189 -5.44 19.17 -1.67
C LEU A 189 -5.64 18.32 -2.93
N ALA A 190 -4.91 17.22 -3.05
CA ALA A 190 -5.02 16.31 -4.19
C ALA A 190 -6.38 15.59 -4.26
N PHE A 191 -6.95 15.21 -3.11
CA PHE A 191 -8.24 14.50 -3.07
C PHE A 191 -9.47 15.43 -3.03
N GLY A 192 -9.29 16.71 -2.69
CA GLY A 192 -10.40 17.63 -2.36
C GLY A 192 -11.09 17.32 -1.02
N LYS A 193 -10.55 16.38 -0.23
CA LYS A 193 -11.07 15.93 1.07
C LYS A 193 -9.93 15.31 1.90
N PRO A 194 -10.06 15.16 3.23
CA PRO A 194 -9.07 14.44 4.04
C PRO A 194 -8.70 13.08 3.44
N GLY A 195 -7.40 12.77 3.43
CA GLY A 195 -6.87 11.46 3.01
C GLY A 195 -7.28 10.34 3.97
N ALA A 196 -7.05 9.09 3.57
CA ALA A 196 -7.35 7.92 4.41
C ALA A 196 -6.64 8.00 5.78
N PHE A 197 -5.35 8.39 5.78
CA PHE A 197 -4.58 8.58 7.00
C PHE A 197 -5.18 9.64 7.94
N GLU A 198 -5.58 10.80 7.41
CA GLU A 198 -6.22 11.87 8.21
C GLU A 198 -7.58 11.42 8.76
N ASN A 199 -8.35 10.64 8.01
CA ASN A 199 -9.63 10.11 8.51
C ASN A 199 -9.45 9.09 9.64
N GLU A 200 -8.37 8.29 9.59
CA GLU A 200 -8.09 7.26 10.57
C GLU A 200 -7.43 7.83 11.84
N PHE A 201 -6.53 8.82 11.70
CA PHE A 201 -5.67 9.28 12.80
C PHE A 201 -5.67 10.81 13.04
N GLY A 202 -6.32 11.60 12.20
CA GLY A 202 -6.19 13.07 12.14
C GLY A 202 -6.57 13.85 13.40
N PRO A 203 -7.65 13.50 14.14
CA PRO A 203 -7.99 14.23 15.38
C PRO A 203 -7.01 13.95 16.54
N GLN A 204 -6.21 12.89 16.47
CA GLN A 204 -5.40 12.37 17.59
C GLN A 204 -3.89 12.57 17.39
N THR A 205 -3.44 12.77 16.14
CA THR A 205 -2.01 12.87 15.78
C THR A 205 -1.41 14.27 15.92
N LEU A 206 -2.22 15.26 16.31
CA LEU A 206 -1.83 16.68 16.43
C LEU A 206 -1.99 17.25 17.86
N ALA A 207 -2.33 16.41 18.84
CA ALA A 207 -2.42 16.77 20.25
C ALA A 207 -1.19 16.25 21.00
#